data_AF-A0A0Q7Y069-F1
#
_entry.id   AF-A0A0Q7Y069-F1
#
_cell.length_a   1.000
_cell.length_b   1.000
_cell.length_c   1.000
_cell.angle_alpha   90.00
_cell.angle_beta   90.00
_cell.angle_gamma   90.00
#
_symmetry.space_group_name_H-M   'P 1'
#
loop_
_entity.id
_entity.type
_entity.pdbx_description
1 polymer ?
#
loop_
_entity_poly.entity_id
_entity_poly.type
_entity_poly.pdbx_seq_one_letter_code
_entity_poly.pdbx_strand_id
1 'polypeptide(L)' 'MKKIIAAGFAFVIGVSTLAFAADLSHASEGRLSINMVGTTVAQTVRDGGEKYAETFVVQPDHTLKLVDRTEIAGH' A
#
# COMPACT_ATOMS: atom_id res chain seq x y z
N MET A 1 7.34 -7.54 -44.61
CA MET A 1 6.18 -7.60 -43.69
C MET A 1 6.48 -8.33 -42.35
N LYS A 2 7.72 -8.39 -41.85
CA LYS A 2 8.03 -9.02 -40.54
C LYS A 2 8.56 -8.06 -39.46
N LYS A 3 8.95 -6.84 -39.82
CA LYS A 3 9.64 -5.90 -38.91
C LYS A 3 8.70 -5.02 -38.06
N ILE A 4 7.43 -4.87 -38.46
CA ILE A 4 6.47 -3.97 -37.80
C ILE A 4 5.88 -4.63 -36.53
N ILE A 5 5.72 -5.95 -36.52
CA ILE A 5 5.15 -6.68 -35.38
C ILE A 5 6.10 -6.69 -34.18
N ALA A 6 7.41 -6.75 -34.41
CA ALA A 6 8.41 -6.75 -33.34
C ALA A 6 8.47 -5.42 -32.57
N ALA A 7 8.21 -4.29 -33.25
CA ALA A 7 8.22 -2.97 -32.62
C ALA A 7 7.03 -2.78 -31.66
N GLY A 8 5.86 -3.30 -32.00
CA GLY A 8 4.68 -3.25 -31.12
C GLY A 8 4.84 -4.07 -29.85
N PHE A 9 5.44 -5.27 -29.95
CA PHE A 9 5.67 -6.14 -28.79
C PHE A 9 6.67 -5.55 -27.79
N ALA A 10 7.78 -4.98 -28.28
CA ALA A 10 8.77 -4.34 -27.42
C ALA A 10 8.20 -3.13 -26.67
N PHE A 11 7.29 -2.38 -27.29
CA PHE A 11 6.62 -1.24 -26.65
C PHE A 11 5.69 -1.70 -25.52
N VAL A 12 4.87 -2.73 -25.72
CA VAL A 12 3.97 -3.27 -24.68
C VAL A 12 4.77 -3.85 -23.51
N ILE A 13 5.87 -4.56 -23.78
CA ILE A 13 6.74 -5.12 -22.72
C ILE A 13 7.49 -4.01 -21.97
N GLY A 14 7.96 -2.97 -22.67
CA GLY A 14 8.64 -1.82 -22.05
C GLY A 14 7.74 -0.97 -21.16
N VAL A 15 6.51 -0.71 -21.59
CA VAL A 15 5.54 0.08 -20.79
C VAL A 15 5.07 -0.71 -19.57
N SER A 16 4.86 -2.02 -19.69
CA SER A 16 4.47 -2.87 -18.56
C SER A 16 5.60 -2.99 -17.52
N THR A 17 6.85 -3.16 -17.94
CA THR A 17 7.99 -3.21 -16.99
C THR A 17 8.20 -1.91 -16.22
N LEU A 18 7.98 -0.74 -16.85
CA LEU A 18 8.08 0.55 -16.15
C LEU A 18 6.92 0.78 -15.17
N ALA A 19 5.69 0.37 -15.52
CA ALA A 19 4.56 0.44 -14.60
C ALA A 19 4.76 -0.47 -13.37
N PHE A 20 5.24 -1.70 -13.58
CA PHE A 20 5.58 -2.62 -12.48
C PHE A 20 6.74 -2.12 -11.62
N ALA A 21 7.76 -1.49 -12.22
CA ALA A 21 8.87 -0.91 -11.46
C ALA A 21 8.43 0.32 -10.65
N ALA A 22 7.55 1.15 -11.20
CA ALA A 22 6.98 2.29 -10.47
C ALA A 22 6.03 1.84 -9.35
N ASP A 23 5.23 0.80 -9.57
CA ASP A 23 4.40 0.18 -8.52
C ASP A 23 5.25 -0.51 -7.45
N LEU A 24 6.37 -1.15 -7.83
CA LEU A 24 7.30 -1.74 -6.88
C LEU A 24 8.07 -0.66 -6.10
N SER A 25 8.46 0.44 -6.75
CA SER A 25 9.09 1.60 -6.08
C SER A 25 8.11 2.23 -5.10
N HIS A 26 6.86 2.50 -5.51
CA HIS A 26 5.80 2.98 -4.62
C HIS A 26 5.47 1.98 -3.51
N ALA A 27 5.47 0.68 -3.78
CA ALA A 27 5.28 -0.34 -2.76
C ALA A 27 6.47 -0.42 -1.78
N SER A 28 7.69 -0.18 -2.26
CA SER A 28 8.90 -0.14 -1.42
C SER A 28 8.98 1.15 -0.59
N GLU A 29 8.52 2.27 -1.15
CA GLU A 29 8.48 3.58 -0.49
C GLU A 29 7.31 3.67 0.52
N GLY A 30 6.22 2.94 0.29
CA GLY A 30 4.99 3.06 1.08
C GLY A 30 4.60 1.88 1.96
N ARG A 31 5.12 0.65 1.73
CA ARG A 31 4.55 -0.56 2.36
C ARG A 31 5.52 -1.62 2.86
N LEU A 32 6.83 -1.46 2.67
CA LEU A 32 7.82 -2.35 3.28
C LEU A 32 8.48 -1.77 4.53
N SER A 33 7.78 -0.91 5.27
CA SER A 33 8.06 -0.79 6.70
C SER A 33 7.58 -2.09 7.35
N ILE A 34 8.47 -3.08 7.47
CA ILE A 34 8.26 -4.20 8.39
C ILE A 34 8.19 -3.57 9.78
N ASN A 35 6.99 -3.20 10.19
CA ASN A 35 6.76 -2.59 11.49
C ASN A 35 7.20 -3.60 12.53
N MET A 36 8.22 -3.25 13.31
CA MET A 36 8.78 -4.15 14.32
C MET A 36 7.69 -4.51 15.33
N VAL A 37 7.75 -5.73 15.87
CA VAL A 37 6.86 -6.13 16.97
C VAL A 37 6.91 -5.08 18.09
N GLY A 38 5.75 -4.67 18.60
CA GLY A 38 5.61 -3.62 19.60
C GLY A 38 5.58 -2.19 19.05
N THR A 39 5.81 -1.98 17.76
CA THR A 39 5.60 -0.66 17.15
C THR A 39 4.13 -0.36 16.94
N THR A 40 3.78 0.92 16.96
CA THR A 40 2.41 1.38 16.72
C THR A 40 2.24 1.84 15.28
N VAL A 41 1.10 1.47 14.68
CA VAL A 41 0.69 1.86 13.33
C VAL A 41 -0.59 2.65 13.43
N ALA A 42 -0.59 3.88 12.93
CA ALA A 42 -1.79 4.71 12.86
C ALA A 42 -2.38 4.64 11.44
N GLN A 43 -3.69 4.46 11.34
CA GLN A 43 -4.41 4.53 10.08
C GLN A 43 -5.74 5.26 10.25
N THR A 44 -6.27 5.76 9.15
CA THR A 44 -7.62 6.32 9.12
C THR A 44 -8.53 5.38 8.37
N VAL A 45 -9.64 4.99 8.99
CA VAL A 45 -10.64 4.09 8.40
C VAL A 45 -11.98 4.82 8.31
N ARG A 46 -12.77 4.44 7.31
CA ARG A 46 -14.19 4.82 7.23
C ARG A 46 -15.03 3.60 7.52
N ASP A 47 -15.94 3.72 8.48
CA ASP A 47 -16.85 2.66 8.91
C ASP A 47 -18.23 3.26 9.15
N GLY A 48 -19.28 2.69 8.57
CA GLY A 48 -20.65 3.18 8.72
C GLY A 48 -20.93 4.63 8.26
N GLY A 49 -20.05 5.25 7.47
CA GLY A 49 -20.15 6.67 7.09
C GLY A 49 -19.41 7.63 8.02
N GLU A 50 -18.88 7.13 9.13
CA GLU A 50 -18.03 7.85 10.06
C GLU A 50 -16.55 7.60 9.76
N LYS A 51 -15.69 8.54 10.18
CA LYS A 51 -14.25 8.47 9.97
C LYS A 51 -13.57 8.27 11.31
N TYR A 52 -12.67 7.31 11.41
CA TYR A 52 -11.96 6.99 12.64
C TYR A 52 -10.45 7.07 12.43
N ALA A 53 -9.74 7.62 13.41
CA ALA A 53 -8.31 7.44 13.60
C ALA A 53 -8.11 6.20 14.47
N GLU A 54 -7.47 5.18 13.92
CA GLU A 54 -7.17 3.94 14.63
C GLU A 54 -5.67 3.78 14.83
N THR A 55 -5.28 3.40 16.04
CA THR A 55 -3.91 3.02 16.37
C THR A 55 -3.87 1.53 16.66
N PHE A 56 -2.94 0.83 16.01
CA PHE A 56 -2.67 -0.59 16.17
C PHE A 56 -1.29 -0.78 16.77
N VAL A 57 -1.09 -1.89 17.47
CA VAL A 57 0.24 -2.37 17.84
C VAL A 57 0.53 -3.69 17.14
N VAL A 58 1.74 -3.84 16.61
CA VAL A 58 2.19 -5.08 15.97
C VAL A 58 2.42 -6.14 17.03
N GLN A 59 1.69 -7.24 16.94
CA GLN A 59 1.81 -8.39 17.84
C GLN A 59 3.01 -9.28 17.45
N PRO A 60 3.48 -10.18 18.34
CA PRO A 60 4.58 -11.11 18.05
C PRO A 60 4.35 -12.03 16.84
N ASP A 61 3.08 -12.31 16.51
CA ASP A 61 2.69 -13.08 15.33
C ASP A 61 2.54 -12.21 14.06
N HIS A 62 2.99 -10.94 14.12
CA HIS A 62 2.86 -9.91 13.07
C HIS A 62 1.42 -9.57 12.69
N THR A 63 0.45 -9.93 13.52
CA THR A 63 -0.91 -9.41 13.39
C THR A 63 -1.00 -8.01 13.99
N LEU A 64 -2.04 -7.27 13.59
CA LEU A 64 -2.31 -5.94 14.13
C LEU A 64 -3.40 -6.04 15.19
N LYS A 65 -3.13 -5.54 16.38
CA LYS A 65 -4.13 -5.41 17.44
C LYS A 65 -4.50 -3.95 17.61
N LEU A 66 -5.79 -3.65 17.49
CA LEU A 66 -6.31 -2.30 17.77
C LEU A 66 -6.08 -1.97 19.25
N VAL A 67 -5.44 -0.82 19.51
CA VAL A 67 -5.17 -0.33 20.87
C VAL A 67 -5.93 0.95 21.18
N ASP A 68 -6.23 1.75 20.16
CA ASP A 68 -7.02 2.97 20.30
C ASP A 68 -7.83 3.25 19.04
N ARG A 69 -9.04 3.78 19.22
CA ARG A 69 -9.92 4.24 18.13
C ARG A 69 -10.55 5.54 18.58
N THR A 70 -10.31 6.60 17.82
CA THR A 70 -10.88 7.93 18.04
C THR A 70 -11.70 8.34 16.82
N GLU A 71 -12.94 8.79 17.03
CA GLU A 71 -13.76 9.35 15.97
C GLU A 71 -13.18 10.68 15.49
N ILE A 72 -13.06 10.85 14.17
CA ILE A 72 -12.67 12.10 13.54
C ILE A 72 -13.96 12.80 13.12
N ALA A 73 -14.39 13.79 13.90
CA ALA A 73 -15.52 14.64 13.54
C ALA A 73 -15.29 15.24 12.14
N GLY A 74 -16.23 14.98 11.22
CA GLY A 74 -16.24 15.60 9.90
C GLY A 74 -16.57 17.08 10.05
N HIS A 75 -15.58 17.94 9.90
CA HIS A 75 -15.81 19.37 9.66
C HIS A 75 -16.21 19.60 8.19
#